data_AF-A0A0H5S3H0-F1
#
_entry.id   AF-A0A0H5S3H0-F1
#
_cell.length_a   1.000
_cell.length_b   1.000
_cell.length_c   1.000
_cell.angle_alpha   90.00
_cell.angle_beta   90.00
_cell.angle_gamma   90.00
#
_symmetry.space_group_name_H-M   'P 1'
#
loop_
_entity.id
_entity.type
_entity.pdbx_description
1 polymer ?
#
loop_
_entity_poly.entity_id
_entity_poly.type
_entity_poly.pdbx_seq_one_letter_code
_entity_poly.pdbx_strand_id
1 'polypeptide(L)'
;MGVAILCIVIGVPLGLFMLLRPRKIWWATESWKYKNPEANEPSEAAYGMQALGGLFVIVAAFILAWLAWSTERDKEASEAEQKKKDDWNAAVAAYQPPKPEDRGALPIIGYVEKSQGSSPRVSLEVYYLQPPNVVESGFKEFMHNPKGRYQCVTHVSRYAPAGVNPAPITANLSWEPDVPQVDNAASDACTTRDIGQSNEIKSQPYFLNPGVQLVTDSPIVDAHGKVLAPAKPGNMVPKLDGAPRR
;
A
#
# COMPACT_ATOMS: atom_id res chain seq x y z
N MET A 1 21.96 -13.19 -19.45
CA MET A 1 22.31 -12.58 -20.75
C MET A 1 23.12 -13.51 -21.68
N GLY A 2 23.71 -14.60 -21.17
CA GLY A 2 24.62 -15.44 -21.97
C GLY A 2 23.96 -16.14 -23.16
N VAL A 3 22.70 -16.58 -23.02
CA VAL A 3 21.96 -17.30 -24.08
C VAL A 3 21.62 -16.36 -25.23
N ALA A 4 21.13 -15.15 -24.95
CA ALA A 4 20.81 -14.17 -25.98
C ALA A 4 22.04 -13.77 -26.81
N ILE A 5 23.18 -13.54 -26.15
CA ILE A 5 24.46 -13.22 -26.81
C ILE A 5 24.90 -14.41 -27.67
N LEU A 6 24.83 -15.63 -27.16
CA LEU A 6 25.22 -16.84 -27.89
C LEU A 6 24.37 -17.04 -29.16
N CYS A 7 23.04 -16.84 -29.09
CA CYS A 7 22.15 -16.92 -30.25
C CYS A 7 22.54 -15.93 -31.36
N ILE A 8 22.90 -14.69 -31.01
CA ILE A 8 23.30 -13.66 -31.99
C ILE A 8 24.69 -13.99 -32.56
N VAL A 9 25.66 -14.28 -31.70
CA VAL A 9 27.07 -14.52 -32.09
C VAL A 9 27.22 -15.75 -32.99
N ILE A 10 26.37 -16.78 -32.83
CA ILE A 10 26.42 -17.99 -33.66
C ILE A 10 25.43 -17.90 -34.82
N GLY A 11 24.18 -17.52 -34.54
CA GLY A 11 23.09 -17.52 -35.51
C GLY A 11 23.27 -16.51 -36.64
N VAL A 12 23.75 -15.30 -36.33
CA VAL A 12 23.90 -14.25 -37.35
C VAL A 12 25.04 -14.57 -38.34
N PRO A 13 26.27 -14.97 -37.92
CA PRO A 13 27.32 -15.34 -38.86
C PRO A 13 26.97 -16.56 -39.72
N LEU A 14 26.31 -17.58 -39.14
CA LEU A 14 25.86 -18.75 -39.90
C LEU A 14 24.79 -18.38 -40.93
N GLY A 15 23.78 -17.61 -40.51
CA GLY A 15 22.74 -17.14 -41.43
C GLY A 15 23.29 -16.23 -42.52
N LEU A 16 24.25 -15.36 -42.20
CA LEU A 16 24.93 -14.48 -43.17
C LEU A 16 25.79 -15.27 -44.15
N PHE A 17 26.46 -16.33 -43.69
CA PHE A 17 27.21 -17.24 -44.55
C PHE A 17 26.29 -18.00 -45.53
N MET A 18 25.13 -18.46 -45.05
CA MET A 18 24.08 -19.08 -45.89
C MET A 18 23.49 -18.11 -46.92
N LEU A 19 23.29 -16.87 -46.52
CA LEU A 19 22.69 -15.83 -47.37
C LEU A 19 23.66 -15.34 -48.47
N LEU A 20 24.94 -15.12 -48.13
CA LEU A 20 25.92 -14.54 -49.06
C LEU A 20 26.65 -15.57 -49.91
N ARG A 21 26.75 -16.84 -49.48
CA ARG A 21 27.52 -17.88 -50.17
C ARG A 21 26.82 -19.25 -50.27
N PRO A 22 25.57 -19.31 -50.79
CA PRO A 22 24.81 -20.56 -50.86
C PRO A 22 25.51 -21.63 -51.72
N ARG A 23 26.15 -21.23 -52.83
CA ARG A 23 26.92 -22.15 -53.69
C ARG A 23 28.06 -22.86 -52.94
N LYS A 24 28.80 -22.15 -52.07
CA LYS A 24 29.92 -22.76 -51.33
C LYS A 24 29.45 -23.79 -50.31
N ILE A 25 28.29 -23.56 -49.70
CA ILE A 25 27.68 -24.51 -48.77
C ILE A 25 27.28 -25.78 -49.52
N TRP A 26 26.59 -25.61 -50.64
CA TRP A 26 26.15 -26.73 -51.44
C TRP A 26 27.33 -27.60 -51.92
N TRP A 27 28.41 -26.99 -52.40
CA TRP A 27 29.64 -27.74 -52.72
C TRP A 27 30.27 -28.41 -51.49
N ALA A 28 30.21 -27.81 -50.31
CA ALA A 28 30.76 -28.43 -49.10
C ALA A 28 29.91 -29.62 -48.61
N THR A 29 28.58 -29.58 -48.75
CA THR A 29 27.67 -30.58 -48.18
C THR A 29 27.17 -31.61 -49.19
N GLU A 30 27.10 -31.27 -50.47
CA GLU A 30 26.49 -32.10 -51.52
C GLU A 30 27.44 -32.46 -52.67
N SER A 31 28.72 -32.04 -52.65
CA SER A 31 29.69 -32.36 -53.71
C SER A 31 29.89 -33.87 -53.94
N TRP A 32 29.63 -34.70 -52.92
CA TRP A 32 29.69 -36.15 -53.05
C TRP A 32 28.68 -36.71 -54.06
N LYS A 33 27.60 -35.98 -54.37
CA LYS A 33 26.58 -36.39 -55.33
C LYS A 33 27.11 -36.44 -56.78
N TYR A 34 28.18 -35.71 -57.10
CA TYR A 34 28.83 -35.76 -58.43
C TYR A 34 29.64 -37.03 -58.72
N LYS A 35 29.73 -37.98 -57.78
CA LYS A 35 30.11 -39.36 -58.13
C LYS A 35 29.05 -40.06 -58.97
N ASN A 36 27.80 -39.57 -58.98
CA ASN A 36 26.73 -40.04 -59.85
C ASN A 36 26.64 -39.15 -61.11
N PRO A 37 26.66 -39.73 -62.33
CA PRO A 37 26.70 -39.00 -63.59
C PRO A 37 25.42 -38.19 -63.92
N GLU A 38 24.35 -38.33 -63.12
CA GLU A 38 23.07 -37.65 -63.31
C GLU A 38 22.84 -36.46 -62.36
N ALA A 39 23.80 -36.14 -61.48
CA ALA A 39 23.66 -35.03 -60.53
C ALA A 39 23.88 -33.67 -61.22
N ASN A 40 22.80 -32.93 -61.46
CA ASN A 40 22.85 -31.56 -61.97
C ASN A 40 23.00 -30.52 -60.84
N GLU A 41 23.69 -29.42 -61.11
CA GLU A 41 23.80 -28.29 -60.18
C GLU A 41 22.38 -27.72 -59.88
N PRO A 42 22.09 -27.32 -58.64
CA PRO A 42 20.84 -26.67 -58.29
C PRO A 42 20.59 -25.46 -59.19
N SER A 43 19.32 -25.25 -59.56
CA SER A 43 18.94 -24.05 -60.30
C SER A 43 19.20 -22.78 -59.47
N GLU A 44 19.36 -21.63 -60.14
CA GLU A 44 19.45 -20.31 -59.49
C GLU A 44 18.32 -20.08 -58.46
N ALA A 45 17.12 -20.60 -58.76
CA ALA A 45 15.98 -20.54 -57.86
C ALA A 45 16.18 -21.36 -56.57
N ALA A 46 16.84 -22.52 -56.66
CA ALA A 46 17.17 -23.34 -55.50
C ALA A 46 18.25 -22.68 -54.61
N TYR A 47 19.24 -22.02 -55.22
CA TYR A 47 20.21 -21.20 -54.47
C TYR A 47 19.55 -19.97 -53.82
N GLY A 48 18.61 -19.33 -54.51
CA GLY A 48 17.80 -18.25 -53.94
C GLY A 48 16.98 -18.71 -52.74
N MET A 49 16.38 -19.91 -52.82
CA MET A 49 15.62 -20.50 -51.71
C MET A 49 16.51 -20.87 -50.51
N GLN A 50 17.74 -21.33 -50.75
CA GLN A 50 18.73 -21.57 -49.70
C GLN A 50 19.19 -20.27 -49.04
N ALA A 51 19.38 -19.20 -49.81
CA ALA A 51 19.71 -17.87 -49.29
C ALA A 51 18.58 -17.28 -48.42
N LEU A 52 17.31 -17.52 -48.79
CA LEU A 52 16.15 -17.19 -47.95
C LEU A 52 16.15 -17.97 -46.63
N GLY A 53 16.61 -19.22 -46.64
CA GLY A 53 16.86 -19.99 -45.42
C GLY A 53 17.87 -19.30 -44.49
N GLY A 54 18.93 -18.71 -45.04
CA GLY A 54 19.89 -17.89 -44.29
C GLY A 54 19.26 -16.67 -43.63
N LEU A 55 18.37 -15.96 -44.35
CA LEU A 55 17.60 -14.84 -43.79
C LEU A 55 16.71 -15.29 -42.63
N PHE A 56 16.03 -16.43 -42.79
CA PHE A 56 15.19 -17.01 -41.75
C PHE A 56 15.99 -17.34 -40.48
N VAL A 57 17.18 -17.91 -40.62
CA VAL A 57 18.08 -18.21 -39.47
C VAL A 57 18.46 -16.93 -38.73
N ILE A 58 18.76 -15.84 -39.44
CA ILE A 58 19.05 -14.54 -38.82
C ILE A 58 17.85 -14.03 -38.02
N VAL A 59 16.66 -14.04 -38.62
CA VAL A 59 15.42 -13.59 -37.95
C VAL A 59 15.11 -14.45 -36.73
N ALA A 60 15.21 -15.78 -36.85
CA ALA A 60 15.01 -16.70 -35.74
C ALA A 60 16.01 -16.47 -34.60
N ALA A 61 17.27 -16.19 -34.91
CA ALA A 61 18.29 -15.87 -33.91
C ALA A 61 17.95 -14.60 -33.12
N PHE A 62 17.47 -13.55 -33.78
CA PHE A 62 17.02 -12.33 -33.11
C PHE A 62 15.78 -12.57 -32.23
N ILE A 63 14.80 -13.34 -32.71
CA ILE A 63 13.60 -13.68 -31.93
C ILE A 63 13.97 -14.48 -30.68
N LEU A 64 14.82 -15.50 -30.82
CA LEU A 64 15.27 -16.32 -29.69
C LEU A 64 16.11 -15.51 -28.69
N ALA A 65 16.98 -14.62 -29.18
CA ALA A 65 17.76 -13.74 -28.31
C ALA A 65 16.86 -12.76 -27.55
N TRP A 66 15.83 -12.22 -28.21
CA TRP A 66 14.83 -11.36 -27.57
C TRP A 66 14.07 -12.11 -26.47
N LEU A 67 13.56 -13.32 -26.75
CA LEU A 67 12.82 -14.13 -25.78
C LEU A 67 13.70 -14.53 -24.58
N ALA A 68 14.95 -14.92 -24.85
CA ALA A 68 15.91 -15.25 -23.79
C ALA A 68 16.20 -14.02 -22.91
N TRP A 69 16.32 -12.83 -23.50
CA TRP A 69 16.51 -11.61 -22.72
C TRP A 69 15.26 -11.22 -21.92
N SER A 70 14.06 -11.27 -22.52
CA SER A 70 12.82 -10.91 -21.80
C SER A 70 12.59 -11.81 -20.59
N THR A 71 12.79 -13.13 -20.75
CA THR A 71 12.61 -14.11 -19.67
C THR A 71 13.59 -13.92 -18.52
N GLU A 72 14.87 -13.64 -18.82
CA GLU A 72 15.86 -13.30 -17.80
C GLU A 72 15.48 -12.01 -17.06
N ARG A 73 15.05 -10.97 -17.77
CA ARG A 73 14.61 -9.70 -17.17
C ARG A 73 13.40 -9.87 -16.26
N ASP A 74 12.40 -10.64 -16.69
CA ASP A 74 11.20 -10.89 -15.89
C ASP A 74 11.54 -11.68 -14.63
N LYS A 75 12.49 -12.62 -14.74
CA LYS A 75 13.03 -13.35 -13.59
C LYS A 75 13.78 -12.42 -12.64
N GLU A 76 14.70 -11.60 -13.14
CA GLU A 76 15.43 -10.62 -12.31
C GLU A 76 14.48 -9.63 -11.63
N ALA A 77 13.43 -9.17 -12.33
CA ALA A 77 12.42 -8.29 -11.77
C ALA A 77 11.63 -8.96 -10.65
N SER A 78 11.22 -10.23 -10.84
CA SER A 78 10.48 -10.98 -9.80
C SER A 78 11.36 -11.31 -8.60
N GLU A 79 12.62 -11.69 -8.80
CA GLU A 79 13.60 -11.89 -7.73
C GLU A 79 13.88 -10.58 -6.96
N ALA A 80 14.00 -9.45 -7.66
CA ALA A 80 14.18 -8.14 -7.04
C ALA A 80 12.95 -7.71 -6.22
N GLU A 81 11.74 -7.96 -6.72
CA GLU A 81 10.50 -7.70 -5.99
C GLU A 81 10.39 -8.59 -4.75
N GLN A 82 10.72 -9.88 -4.88
CA GLN A 82 10.69 -10.82 -3.77
C GLN A 82 11.73 -10.45 -2.71
N LYS A 83 12.96 -10.12 -3.12
CA LYS A 83 13.99 -9.63 -2.20
C LYS A 83 13.54 -8.38 -1.45
N LYS A 84 12.91 -7.41 -2.13
CA LYS A 84 12.34 -6.22 -1.47
C LYS A 84 11.28 -6.59 -0.43
N LYS A 85 10.41 -7.55 -0.74
CA LYS A 85 9.38 -8.04 0.19
C LYS A 85 10.00 -8.74 1.39
N ASP A 86 11.02 -9.57 1.17
CA ASP A 86 11.71 -10.30 2.23
C ASP A 86 12.50 -9.34 3.14
N ASP A 87 13.21 -8.37 2.55
CA ASP A 87 13.92 -7.32 3.28
C ASP A 87 12.93 -6.47 4.11
N TRP A 88 11.76 -6.13 3.54
CA TRP A 88 10.69 -5.43 4.26
C TRP A 88 10.13 -6.26 5.41
N ASN A 89 9.81 -7.52 5.17
CA ASN A 89 9.29 -8.42 6.20
C ASN A 89 10.29 -8.62 7.34
N ALA A 90 11.58 -8.76 7.02
CA ALA A 90 12.66 -8.83 8.00
C ALA A 90 12.77 -7.53 8.80
N ALA A 91 12.70 -6.37 8.14
CA ALA A 91 12.70 -5.08 8.81
C ALA A 91 11.50 -4.91 9.76
N VAL A 92 10.30 -5.29 9.31
CA VAL A 92 9.06 -5.27 10.12
C VAL A 92 9.11 -6.26 11.30
N ALA A 93 9.80 -7.39 11.14
CA ALA A 93 9.99 -8.37 12.21
C ALA A 93 11.00 -7.90 13.26
N ALA A 94 12.07 -7.22 12.83
CA ALA A 94 13.09 -6.65 13.71
C ALA A 94 12.70 -5.30 14.33
N TYR A 95 11.69 -4.63 13.76
CA TYR A 95 11.25 -3.31 14.21
C TYR A 95 10.66 -3.37 15.62
N GLN A 96 11.21 -2.55 16.51
CA GLN A 96 10.67 -2.31 17.83
C GLN A 96 9.89 -1.00 17.80
N PRO A 97 8.55 -1.03 17.95
CA PRO A 97 7.74 0.17 17.97
C PRO A 97 8.21 1.13 19.07
N PRO A 98 8.40 2.43 18.76
CA PRO A 98 8.61 3.42 19.80
C PRO A 98 7.36 3.54 20.68
N LYS A 99 7.52 4.17 21.84
CA LYS A 99 6.38 4.51 22.69
C LYS A 99 5.39 5.39 21.91
N PRO A 100 4.07 5.19 22.08
CA PRO A 100 3.06 6.10 21.54
C PRO A 100 3.38 7.56 21.81
N GLU A 101 3.39 8.36 20.76
CA GLU A 101 3.63 9.80 20.83
C GLU A 101 2.29 10.53 20.86
N ASP A 102 2.05 11.31 21.90
CA ASP A 102 0.82 12.10 22.03
C ASP A 102 0.83 13.28 21.04
N ARG A 103 -0.20 13.35 20.19
CA ARG A 103 -0.41 14.40 19.18
C ARG A 103 -1.42 15.46 19.64
N GLY A 104 -1.93 15.34 20.87
CA GLY A 104 -2.77 16.32 21.52
C GLY A 104 -4.25 15.96 21.55
N ALA A 105 -5.00 16.79 22.27
CA ALA A 105 -6.41 16.60 22.52
C ALA A 105 -7.27 16.82 21.26
N LEU A 106 -8.23 15.92 21.04
CA LEU A 106 -9.21 16.02 19.97
C LEU A 106 -10.37 16.93 20.37
N PRO A 107 -10.88 17.79 19.48
CA PRO A 107 -12.02 18.64 19.77
C PRO A 107 -13.31 17.85 20.02
N ILE A 108 -14.04 18.22 21.06
CA ILE A 108 -15.34 17.63 21.41
C ILE A 108 -16.47 18.52 20.89
N ILE A 109 -17.49 17.92 20.29
CA ILE A 109 -18.68 18.66 19.85
C ILE A 109 -19.71 18.73 20.99
N GLY A 110 -19.98 17.60 21.61
CA GLY A 110 -21.03 17.47 22.63
C GLY A 110 -21.47 16.02 22.80
N TYR A 111 -22.58 15.81 23.48
CA TYR A 111 -23.16 14.46 23.62
C TYR A 111 -24.67 14.44 23.43
N VAL A 112 -25.18 13.30 22.98
CA VAL A 112 -26.61 13.00 22.94
C VAL A 112 -26.93 11.94 23.98
N GLU A 113 -27.93 12.19 24.80
CA GLU A 113 -28.43 11.22 25.77
C GLU A 113 -29.49 10.33 25.13
N LYS A 114 -29.26 9.01 25.15
CA LYS A 114 -30.19 8.00 24.68
C LYS A 114 -30.66 7.17 25.87
N SER A 115 -31.98 7.15 26.09
CA SER A 115 -32.59 6.25 27.07
C SER A 115 -32.45 4.81 26.60
N GLN A 116 -31.95 3.95 27.48
CA GLN A 116 -31.72 2.54 27.16
C GLN A 116 -32.89 1.70 27.68
N GLY A 117 -34.09 1.93 27.14
CA GLY A 117 -35.29 1.10 27.36
C GLY A 117 -35.53 0.71 28.83
N SER A 118 -35.17 -0.53 29.19
CA SER A 118 -35.37 -1.14 30.52
C SER A 118 -34.21 -0.95 31.51
N SER A 119 -33.09 -0.36 31.08
CA SER A 119 -31.93 -0.10 31.94
C SER A 119 -32.14 1.18 32.76
N PRO A 120 -31.77 1.20 34.05
CA PRO A 120 -31.75 2.43 34.84
C PRO A 120 -30.62 3.39 34.42
N ARG A 121 -29.71 2.96 33.53
CA ARG A 121 -28.62 3.78 32.99
C ARG A 121 -29.00 4.43 31.66
N VAL A 122 -28.38 5.57 31.39
CA VAL A 122 -28.47 6.26 30.10
C VAL A 122 -27.20 6.01 29.28
N SER A 123 -27.36 5.96 27.97
CA SER A 123 -26.23 5.93 27.02
C SER A 123 -25.95 7.35 26.57
N LEU A 124 -24.83 7.93 27.00
CA LEU A 124 -24.34 9.21 26.49
C LEU A 124 -23.45 8.93 25.28
N GLU A 125 -23.90 9.32 24.11
CA GLU A 125 -23.12 9.23 22.89
C GLU A 125 -22.36 10.54 22.70
N VAL A 126 -21.05 10.52 22.97
CA VAL A 126 -20.18 11.69 22.87
C VAL A 126 -19.64 11.79 21.45
N TYR A 127 -19.76 12.96 20.85
CA TYR A 127 -19.29 13.26 19.50
C TYR A 127 -18.02 14.12 19.54
N TYR A 128 -17.05 13.76 18.71
CA TYR A 128 -15.76 14.42 18.61
C TYR A 128 -15.30 14.49 17.15
N LEU A 129 -14.36 15.41 16.90
CA LEU A 129 -13.71 15.54 15.61
C LEU A 129 -12.37 14.81 15.61
N GLN A 130 -12.07 14.09 14.54
CA GLN A 130 -10.77 13.51 14.28
C GLN A 130 -10.29 13.81 12.85
N PRO A 131 -8.98 13.75 12.57
CA PRO A 131 -8.48 13.82 11.20
C PRO A 131 -9.01 12.66 10.33
N PRO A 132 -9.02 12.82 9.00
CA PRO A 132 -9.39 11.73 8.09
C PRO A 132 -8.38 10.58 8.15
N ASN A 133 -8.83 9.36 7.83
CA ASN A 133 -8.00 8.15 7.81
C ASN A 133 -7.39 7.73 9.16
N VAL A 134 -7.96 8.20 10.27
CA VAL A 134 -7.58 7.79 11.64
C VAL A 134 -8.61 6.77 12.15
N VAL A 135 -8.14 5.75 12.87
CA VAL A 135 -9.00 4.75 13.52
C VAL A 135 -8.88 4.82 15.04
N GLU A 136 -9.92 4.39 15.73
CA GLU A 136 -9.89 4.25 17.18
C GLU A 136 -8.91 3.13 17.59
N SER A 137 -8.15 3.35 18.66
CA SER A 137 -7.14 2.40 19.16
C SER A 137 -7.72 1.01 19.44
N GLY A 138 -8.89 0.92 20.05
CA GLY A 138 -9.52 -0.37 20.30
C GLY A 138 -10.00 -1.10 19.04
N PHE A 139 -10.22 -0.39 17.91
CA PHE A 139 -10.48 -1.04 16.62
C PHE A 139 -9.20 -1.59 15.99
N LYS A 140 -8.07 -0.88 16.13
CA LYS A 140 -6.75 -1.35 15.70
C LYS A 140 -6.37 -2.66 16.41
N GLU A 141 -6.63 -2.75 17.71
CA GLU A 141 -6.43 -3.98 18.50
C GLU A 141 -7.35 -5.13 18.05
N PHE A 142 -8.63 -4.83 17.79
CA PHE A 142 -9.63 -5.82 17.38
C PHE A 142 -9.32 -6.46 16.01
N MET A 143 -8.82 -5.69 15.04
CA MET A 143 -8.56 -6.19 13.68
C MET A 143 -7.30 -7.06 13.55
N HIS A 144 -6.76 -7.58 14.65
CA HIS A 144 -5.50 -8.34 14.66
C HIS A 144 -4.34 -7.60 13.98
N ASN A 145 -4.28 -6.27 14.19
CA ASN A 145 -3.15 -5.40 13.80
C ASN A 145 -2.66 -5.59 12.36
N PRO A 146 -3.36 -5.07 11.33
CA PRO A 146 -2.79 -4.97 9.99
C PRO A 146 -1.60 -3.99 10.04
N LYS A 147 -0.40 -4.55 10.23
CA LYS A 147 0.84 -3.81 10.40
C LYS A 147 1.01 -2.74 9.31
N GLY A 148 1.33 -1.52 9.73
CA GLY A 148 1.62 -0.39 8.85
C GLY A 148 0.41 0.32 8.26
N ARG A 149 -0.81 -0.18 8.48
CA ARG A 149 -2.03 0.42 7.92
C ARG A 149 -2.60 1.56 8.76
N TYR A 150 -2.49 1.45 10.09
CA TYR A 150 -3.10 2.38 11.04
C TYR A 150 -2.10 2.81 12.10
N GLN A 151 -1.34 3.86 11.79
CA GLN A 151 -0.28 4.36 12.65
C GLN A 151 -0.73 5.59 13.43
N CYS A 152 -1.58 6.42 12.83
CA CYS A 152 -2.28 7.48 13.54
C CYS A 152 -3.58 6.92 14.14
N VAL A 153 -3.77 7.04 15.45
CA VAL A 153 -4.94 6.49 16.15
C VAL A 153 -5.55 7.48 17.13
N THR A 154 -6.86 7.35 17.33
CA THR A 154 -7.60 8.08 18.37
C THR A 154 -7.75 7.23 19.63
N HIS A 155 -7.45 7.83 20.77
CA HIS A 155 -7.73 7.27 22.09
C HIS A 155 -8.88 8.04 22.69
N VAL A 156 -9.98 7.34 22.95
CA VAL A 156 -11.15 7.92 23.61
C VAL A 156 -11.42 7.11 24.86
N SER A 157 -11.63 7.78 25.99
CA SER A 157 -12.01 7.10 27.23
C SER A 157 -13.25 6.24 26.97
N ARG A 158 -13.22 4.95 27.32
CA ARG A 158 -14.37 4.05 27.08
C ARG A 158 -15.34 4.00 28.24
N TYR A 159 -14.88 4.40 29.42
CA TYR A 159 -15.61 4.34 30.67
C TYR A 159 -15.37 5.62 31.46
N ALA A 160 -16.44 6.15 32.03
CA ALA A 160 -16.35 7.20 33.03
C ALA A 160 -16.29 6.56 34.43
N PRO A 161 -15.52 7.12 35.38
CA PRO A 161 -15.43 6.59 36.73
C PRO A 161 -16.81 6.54 37.41
N ALA A 162 -17.13 5.41 38.04
CA ALA A 162 -18.39 5.26 38.77
C ALA A 162 -18.43 6.21 39.98
N GLY A 163 -19.58 6.86 40.18
CA GLY A 163 -19.79 7.78 41.32
C GLY A 163 -19.13 9.16 41.18
N VAL A 164 -18.52 9.47 40.03
CA VAL A 164 -17.92 10.79 39.77
C VAL A 164 -18.88 11.64 38.93
N ASN A 165 -19.18 12.84 39.42
CA ASN A 165 -19.99 13.85 38.72
C ASN A 165 -19.41 15.25 39.01
N PRO A 166 -18.95 16.01 38.01
CA PRO A 166 -18.97 15.67 36.59
C PRO A 166 -17.94 14.59 36.23
N ALA A 167 -18.31 13.68 35.34
CA ALA A 167 -17.45 12.61 34.87
C ALA A 167 -16.47 13.12 33.79
N PRO A 168 -15.15 12.90 33.94
CA PRO A 168 -14.18 13.31 32.94
C PRO A 168 -14.23 12.40 31.72
N ILE A 169 -14.14 13.00 30.54
CA ILE A 169 -13.93 12.32 29.26
C ILE A 169 -12.70 12.88 28.55
N THR A 170 -11.94 11.98 27.93
CA THR A 170 -10.71 12.33 27.20
C THR A 170 -10.79 11.78 25.80
N ALA A 171 -10.45 12.60 24.82
CA ALA A 171 -10.22 12.18 23.44
C ALA A 171 -8.90 12.80 22.99
N ASN A 172 -7.93 11.98 22.59
CA ASN A 172 -6.62 12.42 22.14
C ASN A 172 -6.16 11.66 20.91
N LEU A 173 -5.32 12.30 20.12
CA LEU A 173 -4.67 11.73 18.95
C LEU A 173 -3.29 11.22 19.36
N SER A 174 -2.87 10.08 18.82
CA SER A 174 -1.52 9.59 19.03
C SER A 174 -0.93 8.99 17.77
N TRP A 175 0.38 9.07 17.69
CA TRP A 175 1.19 8.42 16.66
C TRP A 175 1.84 7.17 17.23
N GLU A 176 1.52 6.03 16.62
CA GLU A 176 1.87 4.69 17.07
C GLU A 176 2.34 3.84 15.88
N PRO A 177 3.55 4.09 15.36
CA PRO A 177 4.08 3.36 14.22
C PRO A 177 4.44 1.94 14.64
N ASP A 178 3.86 0.95 13.98
CA ASP A 178 4.04 -0.48 14.22
C ASP A 178 4.92 -1.17 13.14
N VAL A 179 5.42 -0.38 12.18
CA VAL A 179 6.37 -0.77 11.13
C VAL A 179 7.42 0.33 10.95
N PRO A 180 8.58 0.02 10.34
CA PRO A 180 9.54 1.04 9.93
C PRO A 180 8.91 2.09 9.03
N GLN A 181 9.22 3.35 9.29
CA GLN A 181 8.74 4.47 8.49
C GLN A 181 9.64 4.67 7.27
N VAL A 182 9.04 4.75 6.08
CA VAL A 182 9.77 5.06 4.84
C VAL A 182 10.14 6.55 4.81
N ASP A 183 9.25 7.40 5.32
CA ASP A 183 9.42 8.84 5.49
C ASP A 183 8.60 9.35 6.70
N ASN A 184 8.67 10.65 6.98
CA ASN A 184 7.92 11.29 8.07
C ASN A 184 6.53 11.79 7.65
N ALA A 185 6.13 11.65 6.37
CA ALA A 185 4.92 12.31 5.87
C ALA A 185 3.64 11.80 6.55
N ALA A 186 3.56 10.50 6.82
CA ALA A 186 2.44 9.90 7.54
C ALA A 186 2.38 10.37 9.01
N SER A 187 3.54 10.56 9.63
CA SER A 187 3.66 11.09 10.98
C SER A 187 3.23 12.57 11.04
N ASP A 188 3.68 13.37 10.08
CA ASP A 188 3.37 14.80 9.99
C ASP A 188 1.88 15.04 9.71
N ALA A 189 1.24 14.14 8.93
CA ALA A 189 -0.19 14.15 8.70
C ALA A 189 -1.02 13.79 9.95
N CYS A 190 -0.43 13.11 10.94
CA CYS A 190 -1.07 12.76 12.20
C CYS A 190 -1.08 13.95 13.17
N THR A 191 -1.91 14.95 12.89
CA THR A 191 -1.94 16.22 13.63
C THR A 191 -3.34 16.72 13.89
N THR A 192 -3.49 17.54 14.94
CA THR A 192 -4.75 18.20 15.31
C THR A 192 -4.93 19.59 14.68
N ARG A 193 -3.89 20.13 14.02
CA ARG A 193 -3.87 21.52 13.50
C ARG A 193 -4.95 21.79 12.46
N ASP A 194 -5.22 20.84 11.58
CA ASP A 194 -6.09 21.01 10.41
C ASP A 194 -7.50 20.42 10.60
N ILE A 195 -7.86 20.03 11.83
CA ILE A 195 -9.16 19.43 12.16
C ILE A 195 -10.34 20.37 11.82
N GLY A 196 -10.12 21.69 11.80
CA GLY A 196 -11.16 22.64 11.37
C GLY A 196 -11.45 22.62 9.87
N GLN A 197 -10.55 22.08 9.04
CA GLN A 197 -10.66 22.08 7.57
C GLN A 197 -10.95 20.69 7.01
N SER A 198 -10.32 19.66 7.59
CA SER A 198 -10.50 18.26 7.20
C SER A 198 -10.69 17.40 8.44
N ASN A 199 -11.93 17.03 8.70
CA ASN A 199 -12.33 16.26 9.86
C ASN A 199 -13.36 15.19 9.50
N GLU A 200 -13.49 14.21 10.38
CA GLU A 200 -14.61 13.30 10.47
C GLU A 200 -15.30 13.48 11.84
N ILE A 201 -16.63 13.38 11.86
CA ILE A 201 -17.39 13.29 13.10
C ILE A 201 -17.43 11.82 13.49
N LYS A 202 -16.93 11.49 14.69
CA LYS A 202 -17.06 10.16 15.29
C LYS A 202 -17.82 10.27 16.60
N SER A 203 -18.36 9.13 17.04
CA SER A 203 -19.02 9.03 18.33
C SER A 203 -18.48 7.86 19.15
N GLN A 204 -18.52 8.03 20.47
CA GLN A 204 -18.22 6.98 21.45
C GLN A 204 -19.35 6.89 22.47
N PRO A 205 -19.98 5.71 22.67
CA PRO A 205 -21.00 5.54 23.70
C PRO A 205 -20.38 5.35 25.09
N TYR A 206 -21.01 5.99 26.08
CA TYR A 206 -20.71 5.85 27.51
C TYR A 206 -21.97 5.47 28.28
N PHE A 207 -21.88 4.49 29.17
CA PHE A 207 -23.01 4.02 29.97
C PHE A 207 -22.93 4.57 31.40
N LEU A 208 -23.79 5.53 31.72
CA LEU A 208 -23.72 6.29 32.97
C LEU A 208 -25.07 6.37 33.68
N ASN A 209 -25.04 6.79 34.95
CA ASN A 209 -26.27 7.09 35.68
C ASN A 209 -26.94 8.35 35.07
N PRO A 210 -28.28 8.44 35.10
CA PRO A 210 -28.99 9.63 34.68
C PRO A 210 -28.51 10.88 35.44
N GLY A 211 -28.43 12.02 34.75
CA GLY A 211 -28.04 13.31 35.36
C GLY A 211 -26.54 13.52 35.60
N VAL A 212 -25.68 12.57 35.21
CA VAL A 212 -24.23 12.78 35.21
C VAL A 212 -23.86 13.81 34.14
N GLN A 213 -23.13 14.84 34.55
CA GLN A 213 -22.55 15.83 33.66
C GLN A 213 -21.19 15.35 33.16
N LEU A 214 -20.80 15.75 31.95
CA LEU A 214 -19.52 15.39 31.36
C LEU A 214 -18.60 16.62 31.32
N VAL A 215 -17.34 16.42 31.68
CA VAL A 215 -16.28 17.43 31.56
C VAL A 215 -15.11 16.90 30.74
N THR A 216 -14.39 17.80 30.09
CA THR A 216 -13.21 17.48 29.29
C THR A 216 -12.16 18.57 29.40
N ASP A 217 -10.92 18.27 29.04
CA ASP A 217 -9.85 19.28 28.93
C ASP A 217 -9.65 19.72 27.47
N SER A 218 -10.32 19.03 26.53
CA SER A 218 -10.33 19.32 25.09
C SER A 218 -11.03 20.64 24.76
N PRO A 219 -10.73 21.23 23.58
CA PRO A 219 -11.52 22.33 23.05
C PRO A 219 -12.94 21.86 22.68
N ILE A 220 -13.92 22.74 22.87
CA ILE A 220 -15.30 22.51 22.44
C ILE A 220 -15.53 23.23 21.12
N VAL A 221 -16.09 22.54 20.15
CA VAL A 221 -16.31 23.01 18.79
C VAL A 221 -17.74 22.73 18.33
N ASP A 222 -18.19 23.39 17.26
CA ASP A 222 -19.38 22.94 16.53
C ASP A 222 -19.07 21.80 15.54
N ALA A 223 -20.10 21.30 14.84
CA ALA A 223 -19.97 20.22 13.87
C ALA A 223 -19.06 20.56 12.65
N HIS A 224 -18.80 21.86 12.43
CA HIS A 224 -17.91 22.37 11.39
C HIS A 224 -16.51 22.68 11.91
N GLY A 225 -16.23 22.43 13.20
CA GLY A 225 -14.92 22.66 13.80
C GLY A 225 -14.66 24.10 14.25
N LYS A 226 -15.67 24.97 14.25
CA LYS A 226 -15.54 26.32 14.83
C LYS A 226 -15.44 26.20 16.35
N VAL A 227 -14.40 26.79 16.93
CA VAL A 227 -14.17 26.79 18.37
C VAL A 227 -15.26 27.58 19.09
N LEU A 228 -15.98 26.90 19.98
CA LEU A 228 -16.97 27.46 20.91
C LEU A 228 -16.33 27.75 22.27
N ALA A 229 -15.43 26.87 22.72
CA ALA A 229 -14.59 27.10 23.90
C ALA A 229 -13.18 26.55 23.65
N PRO A 230 -12.11 27.31 24.01
CA PRO A 230 -10.75 26.81 23.89
C PRO A 230 -10.49 25.66 24.87
N ALA A 231 -9.43 24.89 24.62
CA ALA A 231 -8.99 23.83 25.53
C ALA A 231 -8.70 24.39 26.93
N LYS A 232 -9.36 23.85 27.94
CA LYS A 232 -9.22 24.27 29.33
C LYS A 232 -9.66 23.11 30.24
N PRO A 233 -8.95 22.89 31.37
CA PRO A 233 -9.36 21.89 32.34
C PRO A 233 -10.81 22.04 32.80
N GLY A 234 -11.56 20.94 32.75
CA GLY A 234 -12.94 20.89 33.23
C GLY A 234 -13.97 21.63 32.36
N ASN A 235 -13.71 21.80 31.06
CA ASN A 235 -14.71 22.29 30.12
C ASN A 235 -15.98 21.42 30.17
N MET A 236 -17.12 22.06 30.41
CA MET A 236 -18.42 21.40 30.43
C MET A 236 -18.82 20.99 29.02
N VAL A 237 -18.98 19.69 28.79
CA VAL A 237 -19.37 19.16 27.49
C VAL A 237 -20.86 19.46 27.27
N PRO A 238 -21.26 20.10 26.16
CA PRO A 238 -22.65 20.48 25.95
C PRO A 238 -23.50 19.25 25.60
N LYS A 239 -24.72 19.22 26.16
CA LYS A 239 -25.78 18.30 25.73
C LYS A 239 -26.37 18.82 24.42
N LEU A 240 -26.51 17.94 23.43
CA LEU A 240 -27.06 18.23 22.11
C LEU A 240 -28.48 17.68 22.01
N ASP A 241 -29.32 18.35 21.23
CA ASP A 241 -30.70 17.92 20.96
C ASP A 241 -30.75 16.68 20.04
N GLY A 242 -29.68 16.42 19.29
CA GLY A 242 -29.57 15.30 18.37
C GLY A 242 -28.15 15.13 17.85
N ALA A 243 -27.94 14.07 17.06
CA ALA A 243 -26.64 13.79 16.47
C ALA A 243 -26.19 14.95 15.57
N PRO A 244 -24.97 15.49 15.75
CA PRO A 244 -24.46 16.58 14.93
C PRO A 244 -24.38 16.15 13.47
N ARG A 245 -24.75 17.08 12.57
CA ARG A 245 -24.69 16.90 11.12
C ARG A 245 -23.86 18.03 10.51
N ARG A 246 -23.28 17.75 9.34
CA ARG A 246 -22.72 18.78 8.48
C ARG A 246 -23.74 19.29 7.49
#